data_AF-A0AAV0ASL5-F1
#
_entry.id   AF-A0AAV0ASL5-F1
#
_cell.length_a   1.000
_cell.length_b   1.000
_cell.length_c   1.000
_cell.angle_alpha   90.00
_cell.angle_beta   90.00
_cell.angle_gamma   90.00
#
_symmetry.space_group_name_H-M   'P 1'
#
loop_
_entity.id
_entity.type
_entity.pdbx_description
1 polymer ?
#
loop_
_entity_poly.entity_id
_entity_poly.type
_entity_poly.pdbx_seq_one_letter_code
_entity_poly.pdbx_strand_id
1 'polypeptide(L)'
;MEQPRDQLPSFEESKIKTFPLLWKNPATGNLHLQVAYNVDDDKTLLFKYGKMIEDLKTLREILYKLQQPGISPDLVYCHNWKAKDLCLFHNRGVFHTVIGVFKEDQDQAFWQCNMASSDEPLRPDADDLQRFI
;
A
#
# COMPACT_ATOMS: atom_id res chain seq x y z
N MET A 1 -9.78 -15.08 -6.86
CA MET A 1 -10.95 -15.32 -5.98
C MET A 1 -10.42 -15.48 -4.58
N GLU A 2 -11.10 -14.88 -3.59
CA GLU A 2 -10.77 -15.03 -2.16
C GLU A 2 -10.92 -16.48 -1.71
N GLN A 3 -10.04 -16.92 -0.81
CA GLN A 3 -10.13 -18.23 -0.17
C GLN A 3 -10.80 -18.11 1.21
N PRO A 4 -11.60 -19.10 1.63
CA PRO A 4 -12.10 -19.19 3.00
C PRO A 4 -10.98 -19.13 4.05
N ARG A 5 -11.24 -18.51 5.20
CA ARG A 5 -10.25 -18.26 6.27
C ARG A 5 -9.57 -19.54 6.77
N ASP A 6 -10.32 -20.63 6.83
CA ASP A 6 -9.86 -21.97 7.23
C ASP A 6 -8.94 -22.63 6.20
N GLN A 7 -8.86 -22.09 4.98
CA GLN A 7 -7.94 -22.54 3.92
C GLN A 7 -6.67 -21.67 3.85
N LEU A 8 -6.60 -20.58 4.61
CA LEU A 8 -5.42 -19.73 4.66
C LEU A 8 -4.31 -20.38 5.50
N PRO A 9 -3.02 -20.13 5.16
CA PRO A 9 -1.91 -20.53 6.02
C PRO A 9 -2.06 -19.96 7.44
N SER A 10 -1.59 -20.70 8.45
CA SER A 10 -1.57 -20.22 9.82
C SER A 10 -0.65 -19.00 9.96
N PHE A 11 -1.01 -18.09 10.85
CA PHE A 11 -0.20 -16.93 11.22
C PHE A 11 -0.14 -16.79 12.74
N GLU A 12 0.88 -16.09 13.23
CA GLU A 12 1.00 -15.77 14.66
C GLU A 12 0.34 -14.40 14.92
N GLU A 13 -0.62 -14.35 15.84
CA GLU A 13 -1.30 -13.09 16.22
C GLU A 13 -0.30 -11.99 16.66
N SER A 14 0.80 -12.38 17.31
CA SER A 14 1.87 -11.46 17.72
C SER A 14 2.63 -10.78 16.56
N LYS A 15 2.52 -11.33 15.34
CA LYS A 15 3.11 -10.77 14.12
C LYS A 15 2.16 -9.83 13.37
N ILE A 16 0.93 -9.65 13.85
CA ILE A 16 0.02 -8.65 13.30
C ILE A 16 0.52 -7.27 13.71
N LYS A 17 0.67 -6.38 12.72
CA LYS A 17 0.94 -4.96 12.93
C LYS A 17 -0.24 -4.13 12.46
N THR A 18 -0.56 -3.09 13.23
CA THR A 18 -1.56 -2.08 12.87
C THR A 18 -0.87 -0.77 12.55
N PHE A 19 -1.18 -0.21 11.39
CA PHE A 19 -0.57 1.03 10.89
C PHE A 19 -1.62 2.10 10.61
N PRO A 20 -1.27 3.40 10.69
CA PRO A 20 -2.15 4.45 10.23
C PRO A 20 -2.35 4.35 8.71
N LEU A 21 -3.53 4.76 8.22
CA LEU A 21 -3.83 4.77 6.78
C LEU A 21 -3.01 5.81 6.01
N LEU A 22 -2.72 6.94 6.67
CA LEU A 22 -1.90 8.02 6.14
C LEU A 22 -0.57 8.05 6.87
N TRP A 23 0.53 7.99 6.13
CA TRP A 23 1.87 8.08 6.69
C TRP A 23 2.43 9.47 6.43
N LYS A 24 2.89 10.15 7.48
CA LYS A 24 3.56 11.44 7.36
C LYS A 24 4.99 11.22 6.89
N ASN A 25 5.33 11.85 5.76
CA ASN A 25 6.68 11.83 5.25
C ASN A 25 7.57 12.70 6.16
N PRO A 26 8.61 12.14 6.80
CA PRO A 26 9.44 12.89 7.75
C PRO A 26 10.30 13.97 7.07
N ALA A 27 10.56 13.86 5.76
CA ALA A 27 11.36 14.82 5.01
C ALA A 27 10.52 16.01 4.50
N THR A 28 9.25 15.78 4.12
CA THR A 28 8.41 16.82 3.49
C THR A 28 7.23 17.26 4.34
N GLY A 29 6.87 16.51 5.39
CA GLY A 29 5.67 16.71 6.18
C GLY A 29 4.36 16.31 5.49
N ASN A 30 4.40 15.89 4.22
CA ASN A 30 3.18 15.52 3.48
C ASN A 30 2.60 14.19 3.95
N LEU A 31 1.28 14.05 3.87
CA LEU A 31 0.58 12.81 4.16
C LEU A 31 0.47 11.93 2.92
N HIS A 32 0.87 10.68 3.05
CA HIS A 32 0.89 9.70 1.97
C HIS A 32 -0.08 8.57 2.29
N LEU A 33 -0.98 8.24 1.35
CA LEU A 33 -1.90 7.11 1.52
C LEU A 33 -1.13 5.78 1.42
N GLN A 34 -1.26 4.93 2.43
CA GLN A 34 -0.54 3.68 2.55
C GLN A 34 -1.52 2.54 2.85
N VAL A 35 -1.94 1.87 1.77
CA VAL A 35 -2.91 0.78 1.81
C VAL A 35 -2.35 -0.39 1.02
N ALA A 36 -2.22 -1.54 1.67
CA ALA A 36 -1.80 -2.77 0.99
C ALA A 36 -2.92 -3.29 0.08
N TYR A 37 -2.52 -3.95 -1.01
CA TYR A 37 -3.45 -4.48 -2.02
C TYR A 37 -4.36 -5.60 -1.51
N ASN A 38 -3.99 -6.25 -0.40
CA ASN A 38 -4.72 -7.38 0.17
C ASN A 38 -5.48 -6.92 1.41
N VAL A 39 -6.70 -6.44 1.19
CA VAL A 39 -7.69 -6.22 2.24
C VAL A 39 -8.46 -7.52 2.38
N ASP A 40 -7.85 -8.43 3.11
CA ASP A 40 -8.44 -9.71 3.48
C ASP A 40 -8.81 -9.63 4.97
N ASP A 41 -10.00 -10.13 5.28
CA ASP A 41 -10.47 -10.43 6.62
C ASP A 41 -11.04 -9.29 7.49
N ASP A 42 -11.88 -9.72 8.41
CA ASP A 42 -12.66 -9.07 9.49
C ASP A 42 -11.82 -8.15 10.42
N LYS A 43 -10.50 -8.10 10.21
CA LYS A 43 -9.52 -7.35 11.01
C LYS A 43 -8.93 -6.14 10.27
N THR A 44 -9.20 -5.98 8.96
CA THR A 44 -8.83 -4.72 8.28
C THR A 44 -9.87 -3.68 8.62
N LEU A 45 -9.51 -2.81 9.55
CA LEU A 45 -10.44 -1.89 10.15
C LEU A 45 -10.08 -0.46 9.74
N LEU A 46 -10.91 0.14 8.89
CA LEU A 46 -10.83 1.58 8.67
C LEU A 46 -11.53 2.27 9.83
N PHE A 47 -10.76 2.96 10.66
CA PHE A 47 -11.32 3.86 11.64
C PHE A 47 -11.64 5.20 10.97
N LYS A 48 -12.92 5.47 10.72
CA LYS A 48 -13.37 6.73 10.14
C LYS A 48 -14.25 7.45 11.16
N TYR A 49 -13.81 8.63 11.62
CA TYR A 49 -14.57 9.49 12.54
C TYR A 49 -15.08 8.79 13.80
N GLY A 50 -14.25 7.97 14.46
CA GLY A 50 -14.68 7.29 15.68
C GLY A 50 -15.40 5.95 15.45
N LYS A 51 -15.67 5.57 14.20
CA LYS A 51 -16.42 4.35 13.87
C LYS A 51 -15.57 3.34 13.12
N MET A 52 -15.73 2.08 13.54
CA MET A 52 -15.19 0.91 12.85
C MET A 52 -16.03 0.62 11.61
N ILE A 53 -15.37 0.42 10.46
CA ILE A 53 -16.03 -0.13 9.27
C ILE A 53 -15.76 -1.63 9.25
N GLU A 54 -16.79 -2.41 9.58
CA GLU A 54 -16.73 -3.89 9.66
C GLU A 54 -17.24 -4.56 8.38
N ASP A 55 -18.01 -3.84 7.55
CA ASP A 55 -18.46 -4.35 6.25
C ASP A 55 -17.33 -4.27 5.21
N LEU A 56 -16.81 -5.44 4.84
CA LEU A 56 -15.70 -5.59 3.90
C LEU A 56 -15.99 -4.97 2.52
N LYS A 57 -17.25 -5.03 2.07
CA LYS A 57 -17.66 -4.42 0.80
C LYS A 57 -17.51 -2.89 0.88
N THR A 58 -18.08 -2.26 1.89
CA THR A 58 -17.99 -0.82 2.13
C THR A 58 -16.54 -0.38 2.29
N LEU A 59 -15.72 -1.16 3.02
CA LEU A 59 -14.30 -0.89 3.16
C LEU A 59 -13.58 -0.85 1.81
N ARG A 60 -13.78 -1.87 0.96
CA ARG A 60 -13.18 -1.94 -0.38
C ARG A 60 -13.64 -0.79 -1.27
N GLU A 61 -14.92 -0.43 -1.23
CA GLU A 61 -15.43 0.71 -1.99
C GLU A 61 -14.78 2.04 -1.57
N ILE A 62 -14.53 2.24 -0.27
CA ILE A 62 -13.84 3.42 0.24
C ILE A 62 -12.38 3.43 -0.20
N LEU A 63 -11.67 2.33 -0.01
CA LEU A 63 -10.25 2.22 -0.37
C LEU A 63 -10.05 2.39 -1.88
N TYR A 64 -10.92 1.81 -2.69
CA TYR A 64 -10.93 2.02 -4.14
C TYR A 64 -11.07 3.50 -4.48
N LYS A 65 -12.03 4.23 -3.88
CA LYS A 65 -12.21 5.67 -4.10
C LYS A 65 -11.00 6.50 -3.66
N LEU A 66 -10.30 6.07 -2.62
CA LEU A 66 -9.09 6.76 -2.13
C LEU A 66 -7.86 6.49 -3.01
N GLN A 67 -7.72 5.26 -3.53
CA GLN A 67 -6.56 4.85 -4.34
C GLN A 67 -6.71 5.25 -5.81
N GLN A 68 -7.93 5.26 -6.36
CA GLN A 68 -8.16 5.51 -7.79
C GLN A 68 -7.55 6.84 -8.30
N PRO A 69 -7.63 7.98 -7.58
CA PRO A 69 -6.97 9.21 -8.00
C PRO A 69 -5.44 9.06 -8.08
N GLY A 70 -4.84 8.26 -7.20
CA GLY A 70 -3.38 8.03 -7.13
C GLY A 70 -2.82 7.19 -8.28
N ILE A 71 -3.68 6.61 -9.12
CA ILE A 71 -3.30 5.88 -10.34
C ILE A 71 -3.77 6.60 -11.62
N SER A 72 -4.11 7.89 -11.53
CA SER A 72 -4.33 8.73 -12.72
C SER A 72 -3.09 8.67 -13.63
N PRO A 73 -3.22 8.60 -14.97
CA PRO A 73 -2.09 8.45 -15.88
C PRO A 73 -0.95 9.45 -15.64
N ASP A 74 -1.27 10.71 -15.30
CA ASP A 74 -0.28 11.76 -15.04
C ASP A 74 0.54 11.55 -13.75
N LEU A 75 0.11 10.62 -12.90
CA LEU A 75 0.78 10.23 -11.65
C LEU A 75 1.48 8.87 -11.75
N VAL A 76 1.40 8.20 -12.91
CA VAL A 76 1.95 6.85 -13.12
C VAL A 76 3.19 6.93 -14.00
N TYR A 77 4.31 6.44 -13.45
CA TYR A 77 5.54 6.23 -14.22
C TYR A 77 5.62 4.79 -14.73
N CYS A 78 5.41 4.60 -16.02
CA CYS A 78 5.58 3.30 -16.69
C CYS A 78 7.04 3.10 -17.10
N HIS A 79 7.78 2.31 -16.32
CA HIS A 79 9.18 2.02 -16.62
C HIS A 79 9.32 0.94 -17.70
N ASN A 80 9.92 1.29 -18.84
CA ASN A 80 10.24 0.35 -19.92
C ASN A 80 11.62 -0.27 -19.69
N TRP A 81 11.65 -1.38 -18.94
CA TRP A 81 12.86 -2.08 -18.52
C TRP A 81 13.81 -2.42 -19.68
N LYS A 82 15.10 -2.14 -19.48
CA LYS A 82 16.21 -2.61 -20.30
C LYS A 82 17.21 -3.39 -19.45
N ALA A 83 17.99 -4.24 -20.11
CA ALA A 83 19.02 -5.00 -19.43
C ALA A 83 19.97 -4.05 -18.67
N LYS A 84 20.21 -4.36 -17.38
CA LYS A 84 21.05 -3.60 -16.44
C LYS A 84 20.45 -2.29 -15.93
N ASP A 85 19.17 -2.02 -16.16
CA ASP A 85 18.48 -0.92 -15.46
C ASP A 85 18.40 -1.20 -13.96
N LEU A 86 18.54 -0.14 -13.16
CA LEU A 86 18.36 -0.15 -11.72
C LEU A 86 17.26 0.84 -11.35
N CYS A 87 16.20 0.36 -10.74
CA CYS A 87 15.12 1.19 -10.20
C CYS A 87 15.25 1.26 -8.67
N LEU A 88 15.35 2.48 -8.14
CA LEU A 88 15.27 2.75 -6.71
C LEU A 88 14.03 3.58 -6.44
N PHE A 89 13.26 3.19 -5.44
CA PHE A 89 12.06 3.92 -5.05
C PHE A 89 11.86 3.91 -3.54
N HIS A 90 11.19 4.96 -3.06
CA HIS A 90 10.87 5.14 -1.66
C HIS A 90 9.52 4.46 -1.34
N ASN A 91 9.55 3.26 -0.75
CA ASN A 91 8.35 2.46 -0.46
C ASN A 91 7.24 3.24 0.28
N ARG A 92 7.59 4.14 1.20
CA ARG A 92 6.60 4.93 1.95
C ARG A 92 5.99 6.08 1.15
N GLY A 93 6.32 6.22 -0.12
CA GLY A 93 5.78 7.29 -0.96
C GLY A 93 5.32 6.88 -2.35
N VAL A 94 5.41 5.60 -2.71
CA VAL A 94 4.91 5.14 -4.01
C VAL A 94 4.16 3.82 -3.87
N PHE A 95 3.16 3.66 -4.73
CA PHE A 95 2.64 2.36 -5.11
C PHE A 95 3.41 1.86 -6.32
N HIS A 96 3.71 0.56 -6.37
CA HIS A 96 4.35 -0.05 -7.52
C HIS A 96 3.75 -1.42 -7.77
N THR A 97 3.68 -1.80 -9.03
CA THR A 97 3.23 -3.11 -9.47
C THR A 97 4.00 -3.47 -10.74
N VAL A 98 4.19 -4.76 -10.95
CA VAL A 98 4.78 -5.28 -12.19
C VAL A 98 3.64 -5.56 -13.16
N ILE A 99 3.72 -4.97 -14.34
CA ILE A 99 2.81 -5.22 -15.44
C ILE A 99 3.60 -5.81 -16.61
N GLY A 100 2.94 -6.65 -17.41
CA GLY A 100 3.52 -7.19 -18.64
C GLY A 100 3.01 -8.58 -18.94
N VAL A 101 2.77 -8.84 -20.22
CA VAL A 101 2.62 -10.19 -20.75
C VAL A 101 3.93 -10.50 -21.45
N PHE A 102 4.73 -11.37 -20.86
CA PHE A 102 5.92 -11.89 -21.52
C PHE A 102 5.49 -12.71 -22.73
N LYS A 103 6.27 -12.64 -23.82
CA LYS A 103 6.11 -13.60 -24.92
C LYS A 103 6.50 -15.00 -24.42
N GLU A 104 6.01 -16.03 -25.08
CA GLU A 104 6.31 -17.43 -24.72
C GLU A 104 7.82 -17.73 -24.67
N ASP A 105 8.64 -17.00 -25.43
CA ASP A 105 10.10 -17.13 -25.53
C ASP A 105 10.88 -16.08 -24.71
N GLN A 106 10.21 -15.31 -23.86
CA GLN A 106 10.83 -14.20 -23.14
C GLN A 106 11.05 -14.51 -21.65
N ASP A 107 12.32 -14.71 -21.29
CA ASP A 107 12.77 -14.80 -19.89
C ASP A 107 13.28 -13.44 -19.38
N GLN A 108 12.87 -13.06 -18.17
CA GLN A 108 13.44 -11.91 -17.45
C GLN A 108 13.78 -12.29 -16.01
N ALA A 109 14.97 -11.91 -15.57
CA ALA A 109 15.41 -12.07 -14.18
C ALA A 109 15.60 -10.70 -13.53
N PHE A 110 15.09 -10.59 -12.30
CA PHE A 110 15.21 -9.39 -11.46
C PHE A 110 15.90 -9.75 -10.16
N TRP A 111 16.80 -8.89 -9.71
CA TRP A 111 17.45 -8.99 -8.41
C TRP A 111 16.97 -7.84 -7.54
N GLN A 112 16.36 -8.18 -6.40
CA GLN A 112 15.83 -7.20 -5.46
C GLN A 112 16.65 -7.18 -4.17
N CYS A 113 16.97 -5.99 -3.71
CA CYS A 113 17.51 -5.73 -2.39
C CYS A 113 16.58 -4.77 -1.66
N ASN A 114 16.16 -5.12 -0.44
CA ASN A 114 15.34 -4.26 0.40
C ASN A 114 16.18 -3.69 1.53
N MET A 115 16.09 -2.38 1.75
CA MET A 115 16.68 -1.74 2.93
C MET A 115 15.66 -1.73 4.06
N ALA A 116 16.04 -2.29 5.21
CA ALA A 116 15.22 -2.22 6.40
C ALA A 116 15.08 -0.75 6.86
N SER A 117 13.89 -0.40 7.31
CA SER A 117 13.67 0.91 7.92
C SER A 117 14.12 0.92 9.38
N SER A 118 14.60 2.08 9.84
CA SER A 118 15.04 2.31 11.21
C SER A 118 13.92 2.74 12.16
N ASP A 119 12.75 3.09 11.63
CA ASP A 119 11.64 3.68 12.37
C ASP A 119 10.29 3.09 11.93
N GLU A 120 9.25 3.36 12.72
CA GLU A 120 7.87 3.03 12.37
C GLU A 120 7.20 4.22 11.66
N PRO A 121 6.17 4.01 10.83
CA PRO A 121 5.49 5.10 10.12
C PRO A 121 4.88 6.15 11.07
N LEU A 122 5.13 7.42 10.78
CA LEU A 122 4.51 8.53 11.50
C LEU A 122 3.05 8.69 11.07
N ARG A 123 2.17 8.88 12.06
CA ARG A 123 0.76 9.21 11.83
C ARG A 123 0.56 10.73 11.64
N PRO A 124 -0.59 11.18 11.10
CA PRO A 124 -0.96 12.59 11.12
C PRO A 124 -1.03 13.13 12.55
N ASP A 125 -0.64 14.39 12.74
CA ASP A 125 -0.69 15.09 14.02
C ASP A 125 -1.82 16.14 14.09
N ALA A 126 -1.86 16.92 15.17
CA ALA A 126 -2.90 17.92 15.39
C ALA A 126 -2.90 19.03 14.33
N ASP A 127 -1.72 19.40 13.82
CA ASP A 127 -1.57 20.44 12.81
C ASP A 127 -2.09 19.93 11.45
N ASP A 128 -1.81 18.66 11.13
CA ASP A 128 -2.38 18.01 9.95
C ASP A 128 -3.91 17.99 10.00
N LEU A 129 -4.51 17.71 11.15
CA LEU A 129 -5.98 17.68 11.31
C LEU A 129 -6.60 19.07 11.11
N GLN A 130 -5.98 20.13 11.65
CA GLN A 130 -6.45 21.51 11.45
C GLN A 130 -6.36 21.97 9.98
N ARG A 131 -5.45 21.38 9.20
CA ARG A 131 -5.27 21.76 7.79
C ARG A 131 -6.33 21.17 6.86
N PHE A 132 -6.86 19.99 7.18
CA PHE A 132 -7.72 19.21 6.26
C PHE A 132 -9.18 19.06 6.74
N ILE A 133 -9.53 19.58 7.92
CA ILE A 133 -10.89 19.63 8.49
C ILE A 133 -11.33 21.08 8.56
#